data_AF-A0A920RRA8-F1
#
_entry.id   AF-A0A920RRA8-F1
#
_cell.length_a   1.000
_cell.length_b   1.000
_cell.length_c   1.000
_cell.angle_alpha   90.00
_cell.angle_beta   90.00
_cell.angle_gamma   90.00
#
_symmetry.space_group_name_H-M   'P 1'
#
loop_
_entity.id
_entity.type
_entity.pdbx_description
1 polymer ?
#
loop_
_entity_poly.entity_id
_entity_poly.type
_entity_poly.pdbx_seq_one_letter_code
_entity_poly.pdbx_strand_id
1 'polypeptide(L)' 'MLTMGMTGRMVTNYVGDGTLKKYGVRFTSQVWPGDTLTSVATVTELREEDGESLVDLEIVTTNQDGVAVITGSATAKIAS' A
#
# COMPACT_ATOMS: atom_id res chain seq x y z
N MET A 1 -5.92 1.40 -13.28
CA MET A 1 -5.75 0.24 -12.36
C MET A 1 -4.34 -0.34 -12.29
N LEU A 2 -3.45 -0.15 -13.29
CA LEU A 2 -2.07 -0.66 -13.25
C LEU A 2 -1.27 -0.22 -12.01
N THR A 3 -1.28 1.09 -11.69
CA THR A 3 -0.54 1.64 -10.55
C THR A 3 -1.02 1.09 -9.21
N MET A 4 -2.33 0.83 -9.08
CA MET A 4 -2.89 0.14 -7.90
C MET A 4 -2.35 -1.29 -7.79
N GLY A 5 -2.26 -2.02 -8.90
CA GLY A 5 -1.71 -3.38 -8.90
C GLY A 5 -0.22 -3.41 -8.52
N MET A 6 0.57 -2.46 -9.04
CA MET A 6 1.98 -2.31 -8.67
C MET A 6 2.16 -1.96 -7.19
N THR A 7 1.34 -1.04 -6.67
CA THR A 7 1.33 -0.65 -5.26
C THR A 7 0.93 -1.83 -4.37
N GLY A 8 -0.09 -2.59 -4.76
CA GLY A 8 -0.54 -3.77 -4.03
C GLY A 8 0.54 -4.85 -3.98
N ARG A 9 1.25 -5.06 -5.09
CA ARG A 9 2.41 -5.95 -5.14
C ARG A 9 3.56 -5.49 -4.23
N MET A 10 3.82 -4.19 -4.16
CA MET A 10 4.82 -3.66 -3.24
C MET A 10 4.47 -4.04 -1.80
N VAL A 11 3.21 -3.86 -1.39
CA VAL A 11 2.76 -4.23 -0.04
C VAL A 11 2.89 -5.74 0.19
N THR A 12 2.36 -6.58 -0.71
CA THR A 12 2.40 -8.05 -0.52
C THR A 12 3.80 -8.64 -0.56
N ASN A 13 4.79 -7.99 -1.21
CA ASN A 13 6.18 -8.40 -1.12
C ASN A 13 6.73 -8.34 0.32
N TYR A 14 6.17 -7.48 1.19
CA TYR A 14 6.59 -7.34 2.59
C TYR A 14 5.72 -8.16 3.55
N VAL A 15 4.39 -8.10 3.40
CA VAL A 15 3.47 -8.77 4.33
C VAL A 15 3.18 -10.22 3.96
N GLY A 16 3.64 -10.68 2.79
CA GLY A 16 3.37 -12.02 2.26
C GLY A 16 2.11 -12.08 1.39
N ASP A 17 2.03 -13.13 0.58
CA ASP A 17 0.84 -13.42 -0.22
C ASP A 17 -0.29 -13.98 0.65
N GLY A 18 -1.54 -13.59 0.36
CA GLY A 18 -2.71 -14.06 1.10
C GLY A 18 -2.90 -13.48 2.52
N THR A 19 -2.04 -12.57 2.97
CA THR A 19 -2.13 -11.99 4.33
C THR A 19 -2.90 -10.67 4.39
N LEU A 20 -3.13 -10.02 3.24
CA LEU A 20 -3.93 -8.80 3.15
C LEU A 20 -5.39 -9.07 3.50
N LYS A 21 -5.90 -8.34 4.49
CA LYS A 21 -7.31 -8.34 4.91
C LYS A 21 -8.09 -7.19 4.28
N LYS A 22 -7.44 -6.03 4.15
CA LYS A 22 -8.01 -4.83 3.53
C LYS A 22 -6.95 -4.18 2.66
N TYR A 23 -7.37 -3.72 1.48
CA TYR A 23 -6.53 -2.91 0.59
C TYR A 23 -7.44 -1.96 -0.18
N GLY A 24 -7.20 -0.66 0.00
CA GLY A 24 -7.99 0.39 -0.63
C GLY A 24 -7.08 1.51 -1.09
N VAL A 25 -7.35 2.02 -2.30
CA VAL A 25 -6.61 3.16 -2.85
C VAL A 25 -7.56 4.18 -3.45
N ARG A 26 -7.08 5.42 -3.49
CA ARG A 26 -7.68 6.55 -4.19
C ARG A 26 -6.67 7.09 -5.18
N PHE A 27 -7.08 7.21 -6.43
CA PHE A 27 -6.31 7.92 -7.45
C PHE A 27 -6.51 9.42 -7.24
N THR A 28 -5.41 10.13 -7.02
CA THR A 28 -5.41 11.57 -6.71
C THR A 28 -4.94 12.41 -7.89
N SER A 29 -4.19 11.83 -8.82
CA SER A 29 -3.69 12.51 -10.03
C SER A 29 -3.45 11.53 -11.17
N GLN A 30 -3.42 12.05 -12.40
CA GLN A 30 -3.16 11.27 -13.61
C GLN A 30 -1.69 10.80 -13.65
N VAL A 31 -1.48 9.54 -14.02
CA VAL A 31 -0.15 8.99 -14.36
C VAL A 31 0.04 9.04 -15.86
N TRP A 32 1.24 9.41 -16.31
CA TRP A 32 1.60 9.50 -17.72
C TRP A 32 2.64 8.45 -18.13
N PRO A 33 2.66 8.03 -19.40
CA PRO A 33 3.76 7.22 -19.91
C PRO A 33 5.10 7.91 -19.68
N GLY A 34 6.07 7.18 -19.11
CA GLY A 34 7.37 7.72 -18.75
C GLY A 34 7.50 8.14 -17.28
N ASP A 35 6.41 8.20 -16.53
CA ASP A 35 6.48 8.50 -15.10
C ASP A 35 7.24 7.42 -14.34
N THR A 36 8.13 7.86 -13.45
CA THR A 36 8.77 7.00 -12.46
C THR A 36 7.97 7.09 -11.17
N LEU A 37 7.40 5.96 -10.75
CA LEU A 37 6.54 5.91 -9.58
C LEU A 37 7.29 5.35 -8.37
N THR A 38 7.26 6.09 -7.26
CA THR A 38 7.81 5.67 -5.98
C THR A 38 6.67 5.48 -5.00
N SER A 39 6.57 4.29 -4.39
CA SER A 39 5.53 3.96 -3.43
C SER A 39 6.14 3.77 -2.05
N VAL A 40 5.53 4.39 -1.03
CA VAL A 40 5.92 4.30 0.37
C VAL A 40 4.73 3.77 1.15
N ALA A 41 4.96 2.72 1.95
CA ALA A 41 4.02 2.24 2.96
C ALA A 41 4.60 2.53 4.34
N THR A 42 3.82 3.22 5.17
CA THR A 42 4.18 3.58 6.55
C THR A 42 3.33 2.76 7.50
N VAL A 43 3.96 2.09 8.46
CA VAL A 43 3.26 1.42 9.56
C VAL A 43 2.63 2.49 10.44
N THR A 44 1.30 2.49 10.52
CA THR A 44 0.54 3.41 11.38
C THR A 44 0.16 2.75 12.70
N GLU A 45 -0.08 1.45 12.69
CA GLU A 45 -0.50 0.71 13.89
C GLU A 45 -0.10 -0.76 13.81
N LEU A 46 0.27 -1.32 14.96
CA LEU A 46 0.43 -2.76 15.18
C LEU A 46 -0.54 -3.14 16.30
N ARG A 47 -1.44 -4.09 16.04
CA ARG A 47 -2.51 -4.45 16.97
C ARG A 47 -2.84 -5.93 16.93
N GLU A 48 -3.36 -6.44 18.03
CA GLU A 48 -3.92 -7.78 18.10
C GLU A 48 -5.45 -7.69 18.11
N GLU A 49 -6.09 -8.41 17.20
CA GLU A 49 -7.56 -8.48 17.08
C GLU A 49 -7.95 -9.93 16.80
N ASP A 50 -8.93 -10.47 17.56
CA ASP A 50 -9.43 -11.84 17.41
C ASP A 50 -8.35 -12.94 17.41
N GLY A 51 -7.24 -12.71 18.13
CA GLY A 51 -6.10 -13.63 18.18
C GLY A 51 -5.17 -13.56 16.96
N GLU A 52 -5.31 -12.54 16.10
CA GLU A 52 -4.41 -12.26 15.00
C GLU A 52 -3.60 -10.99 15.25
N SER A 53 -2.28 -11.04 15.01
CA SER A 53 -1.44 -9.84 14.94
C SER A 53 -1.60 -9.18 13.56
N LEU A 54 -2.01 -7.92 13.56
CA LEU A 54 -2.30 -7.11 12.38
C LEU A 54 -1.37 -5.90 12.32
N VAL A 55 -1.03 -5.52 11.09
CA VAL A 55 -0.39 -4.24 10.77
C VAL A 55 -1.32 -3.42 9.90
N ASP A 56 -1.50 -2.15 10.28
CA ASP A 56 -2.16 -1.15 9.45
C ASP A 56 -1.10 -0.25 8.80
N LEU A 57 -1.28 -0.02 7.50
CA LEU A 57 -0.37 0.70 6.64
C LEU A 57 -1.09 1.87 5.98
N GLU A 58 -0.47 3.05 6.01
CA GLU A 58 -0.79 4.15 5.10
C GLU A 58 0.14 4.09 3.89
N ILE A 59 -0.41 4.31 2.69
CA ILE A 59 0.31 4.17 1.43
C ILE A 59 0.22 5.46 0.63
N VAL A 60 1.36 5.92 0.12
CA VAL A 60 1.44 7.03 -0.82
C VAL A 60 2.32 6.63 -1.99
N THR A 61 1.84 6.84 -3.21
CA THR A 61 2.64 6.71 -4.43
C THR A 61 2.76 8.04 -5.12
N THR A 62 3.99 8.48 -5.38
CA THR A 62 4.31 9.74 -6.06
C THR A 62 4.98 9.48 -7.39
N ASN A 63 4.88 10.44 -8.31
CA ASN A 63 5.72 10.47 -9.51
C ASN A 63 7.09 11.13 -9.20
N GLN A 64 7.93 11.26 -10.22
CA GLN A 64 9.26 11.90 -10.15
C GLN A 64 9.23 13.37 -9.70
N ASP A 65 8.11 14.06 -9.90
CA ASP A 65 7.93 15.46 -9.51
C ASP A 65 7.39 15.60 -8.07
N GLY A 66 7.25 14.48 -7.35
CA GLY A 66 6.71 14.44 -5.99
C GLY A 66 5.19 14.56 -5.93
N VAL A 67 4.48 14.52 -7.06
CA VAL A 67 3.02 14.59 -7.10
C VAL A 67 2.45 13.25 -6.67
N ALA A 68 1.61 13.26 -5.63
CA ALA A 68 0.88 12.07 -5.21
C ALA A 68 -0.13 11.66 -6.28
N VAL A 69 0.05 10.48 -6.85
CA VAL A 69 -0.86 9.89 -7.85
C VAL A 69 -1.81 8.87 -7.24
N ILE A 70 -1.39 8.22 -6.14
CA ILE A 70 -2.22 7.35 -5.31
C ILE A 70 -1.99 7.68 -3.83
N THR A 71 -3.09 7.70 -3.07
CA THR A 71 -3.07 7.48 -1.62
C THR A 71 -3.89 6.23 -1.29
N GLY A 72 -3.60 5.57 -0.18
CA GLY A 72 -4.32 4.36 0.19
C GLY A 72 -3.99 3.85 1.58
N SER A 73 -4.61 2.74 1.92
CA SER A 73 -4.34 2.01 3.15
C SER A 73 -4.42 0.50 2.92
N ALA A 74 -3.73 -0.23 3.78
CA ALA A 74 -3.79 -1.68 3.83
C ALA A 74 -3.80 -2.18 5.27
N THR A 75 -4.51 -3.28 5.51
CA THR A 75 -4.41 -4.06 6.74
C THR A 75 -3.94 -5.45 6.37
N ALA A 76 -2.87 -5.94 7.00
CA ALA A 76 -2.35 -7.28 6.77
C ALA A 76 -2.13 -8.02 8.07
N LYS A 77 -2.28 -9.35 8.01
CA LYS A 77 -1.81 -10.24 9.08
C LYS A 77 -0.29 -10.35 9.03
N ILE A 78 0.35 -10.26 10.18
CA ILE A 78 1.77 -10.56 10.34
C ILE A 78 1.92 -11.76 11.27
N ALA A 79 2.87 -12.66 10.96
CA ALA A 79 3.21 -13.73 11.86
C ALA A 79 4.04 -13.17 13.02
N SER A 80 3.74 -13.61 14.24
CA SER A 80 4.58 -13.40 15.42
C SER A 80 5.87 -14.22 15.34
#